data_AF-A0A9K3D366-F1
#
_entry.id   AF-A0A9K3D366-F1
#
_cell.length_a   1.000
_cell.length_b   1.000
_cell.length_c   1.000
_cell.angle_alpha   90.00
_cell.angle_beta   90.00
_cell.angle_gamma   90.00
#
_symmetry.space_group_name_H-M   'P 1'
#
loop_
_entity.id
_entity.type
_entity.pdbx_description
1 polymer ?
#
loop_
_entity_poly.entity_id
_entity_poly.type
_entity_poly.pdbx_seq_one_letter_code
_entity_poly.pdbx_strand_id
1 'polypeptide(L)'
;MAFRPRNKFSLEYLVWLERKLSKVGLQITSRNRKFVVTSLKEVTELLIWGDQNKKPHIFDFFLEQDMMNLFVGHVLNKTTPLQVKIQVVQSLSILFQNLKDERYLYSILSGRSINRLIEAPFDYASDIELLATFVSFLKVRSIGKYV
;
A
#
# COMPACT_ATOMS: atom_id res chain seq x y z
N MET A 1 11.66 18.00 14.70
CA MET A 1 10.79 17.84 13.50
C MET A 1 11.68 17.45 12.32
N ALA A 2 11.47 16.30 11.68
CA ALA A 2 12.21 15.95 10.46
C ALA A 2 11.64 16.72 9.27
N PHE A 3 12.51 17.47 8.57
CA PHE A 3 12.17 18.23 7.36
C PHE A 3 11.75 17.28 6.23
N ARG A 4 10.78 17.69 5.39
CA ARG A 4 10.37 16.90 4.21
C ARG A 4 11.51 16.93 3.18
N PRO A 5 12.09 15.80 2.78
CA PRO A 5 13.16 15.79 1.79
C PRO A 5 12.69 16.40 0.45
N ARG A 6 13.59 17.11 -0.24
CA ARG A 6 13.27 17.77 -1.52
C ARG A 6 13.11 16.78 -2.66
N ASN A 7 13.95 15.75 -2.70
CA ASN A 7 13.89 14.73 -3.73
C ASN A 7 12.82 13.69 -3.37
N LYS A 8 11.69 13.71 -4.10
CA LYS A 8 10.59 12.74 -3.93
C LYS A 8 11.03 11.30 -4.26
N PHE A 9 11.96 11.11 -5.19
CA PHE A 9 12.45 9.81 -5.63
C PHE A 9 13.76 9.45 -4.91
N SER A 10 13.66 9.27 -3.59
CA SER A 10 14.79 8.97 -2.72
C SER A 10 14.39 8.10 -1.53
N LEU A 11 15.35 7.36 -0.97
CA LEU A 11 15.14 6.56 0.23
C LEU A 11 14.80 7.46 1.43
N GLU A 12 15.45 8.62 1.54
CA GLU A 12 15.22 9.58 2.60
C GLU A 12 13.75 10.05 2.61
N TYR A 13 13.15 10.22 1.44
CA TYR A 13 11.74 10.56 1.32
C TYR A 13 10.83 9.43 1.79
N LEU A 14 11.15 8.18 1.44
CA LEU A 14 10.41 7.02 1.93
C LEU A 14 10.53 6.86 3.46
N VAL A 15 11.73 7.03 4.03
CA VAL A 15 11.97 7.05 5.48
C VAL A 15 11.14 8.14 6.16
N TRP A 16 11.06 9.32 5.56
CA TRP A 16 10.24 10.40 6.09
C TRP A 16 8.75 10.05 6.07
N LEU A 17 8.25 9.46 4.97
CA LEU A 17 6.87 9.01 4.84
C LEU A 17 6.53 7.92 5.84
N GLU A 18 7.37 6.89 5.96
CA GLU A 18 7.23 5.79 6.91
C GLU A 18 7.08 6.34 8.32
N ARG A 19 8.01 7.18 8.79
CA ARG A 19 7.96 7.75 10.14
C ARG A 19 6.68 8.53 10.42
N LYS A 20 6.17 9.25 9.41
CA LYS A 20 4.93 10.02 9.53
C LYS A 20 3.71 9.11 9.57
N LEU A 21 3.67 8.10 8.72
CA LEU A 21 2.60 7.10 8.68
C LEU A 21 2.58 6.27 9.97
N SER A 22 3.73 5.79 10.43
CA SER A 22 3.87 5.03 11.68
C SER A 22 3.47 5.85 12.91
N LYS A 23 3.73 7.16 12.91
CA LYS A 23 3.24 8.05 13.97
C LYS A 23 1.72 8.20 13.98
N VAL A 24 1.07 8.16 12.82
CA VAL A 24 -0.40 8.16 12.73
C VAL A 24 -0.96 6.78 13.10
N GLY A 25 -0.26 5.71 12.73
CA GLY A 25 -0.71 4.34 12.92
C GLY A 25 -2.08 4.12 12.27
N LEU A 26 -2.95 3.37 12.95
CA LEU A 26 -4.31 3.09 12.47
C LEU A 26 -5.36 4.13 12.94
N GLN A 27 -4.94 5.18 13.65
CA GLN A 27 -5.83 6.19 14.23
C GLN A 27 -6.14 7.29 13.20
N ILE A 28 -7.03 6.97 12.27
CA ILE A 28 -7.42 7.89 11.19
C ILE A 28 -8.57 8.81 11.64
N THR A 29 -8.36 10.10 11.50
CA THR A 29 -9.31 11.17 11.83
C THR A 29 -9.54 12.05 10.60
N SER A 30 -10.58 12.88 10.63
CA SER A 30 -10.83 13.86 9.55
C SER A 30 -9.65 14.81 9.31
N ARG A 31 -8.80 15.03 10.31
CA ARG A 31 -7.62 15.92 10.22
C ARG A 31 -6.44 15.29 9.47
N ASN A 32 -6.25 13.97 9.60
CA ASN A 32 -5.10 13.27 9.01
C ASN A 32 -5.45 12.41 7.78
N ARG A 33 -6.74 12.17 7.50
CA ARG A 33 -7.19 11.33 6.38
C ARG A 33 -6.57 11.71 5.04
N LYS A 34 -6.59 13.00 4.70
CA LYS A 34 -6.03 13.49 3.42
C LYS A 34 -4.54 13.22 3.33
N PHE A 35 -3.81 13.42 4.44
CA PHE A 35 -2.39 13.13 4.52
C PHE A 35 -2.12 11.64 4.27
N VAL A 36 -2.83 10.74 4.97
CA VAL A 36 -2.64 9.29 4.80
C VAL A 36 -2.90 8.85 3.36
N VAL A 37 -4.01 9.31 2.75
CA VAL A 37 -4.32 8.99 1.34
C VAL A 37 -3.21 9.45 0.40
N THR A 38 -2.69 10.67 0.58
CA THR A 38 -1.59 11.17 -0.24
C THR A 38 -0.31 10.38 0.00
N SER A 39 0.04 10.07 1.24
CA SER A 39 1.23 9.29 1.58
C SER A 39 1.18 7.87 1.01
N LEU A 40 0.03 7.19 1.04
CA LEU A 40 -0.14 5.88 0.41
C LEU A 40 0.18 5.93 -1.09
N LYS A 41 -0.31 6.97 -1.80
CA LYS A 41 0.01 7.18 -3.23
C LYS A 41 1.49 7.43 -3.45
N GLU A 42 2.09 8.30 -2.64
CA GLU A 42 3.51 8.65 -2.78
C GLU A 42 4.43 7.46 -2.50
N VAL A 43 4.11 6.61 -1.51
CA VAL A 43 4.83 5.34 -1.28
C VAL A 43 4.69 4.42 -2.49
N THR A 44 3.47 4.21 -3.01
CA THR A 44 3.25 3.37 -4.19
C THR A 44 4.06 3.84 -5.40
N GLU A 45 4.05 5.14 -5.69
CA GLU A 45 4.80 5.73 -6.80
C GLU A 45 6.31 5.56 -6.62
N LEU A 46 6.82 5.74 -5.40
CA LEU A 46 8.22 5.52 -5.05
C LEU A 46 8.67 4.08 -5.27
N LEU A 47 7.85 3.10 -4.88
CA LEU A 47 8.17 1.68 -5.05
C LEU A 47 8.25 1.31 -6.53
N ILE A 48 7.27 1.77 -7.33
CA ILE A 48 7.25 1.55 -8.78
C ILE A 48 8.48 2.21 -9.43
N TRP A 49 8.76 3.46 -9.07
CA TRP A 49 9.94 4.16 -9.58
C TRP A 49 11.24 3.44 -9.19
N GLY A 50 11.35 2.98 -7.94
CA GLY A 50 12.53 2.28 -7.42
C GLY A 50 12.80 0.99 -8.16
N ASP A 51 11.75 0.19 -8.41
CA ASP A 51 11.82 -1.01 -9.24
C ASP A 51 12.28 -0.69 -10.67
N GLN A 52 11.62 0.24 -11.35
CA GLN A 52 11.91 0.59 -12.74
C GLN A 52 13.29 1.23 -12.94
N ASN A 53 13.85 1.89 -11.92
CA ASN A 53 15.15 2.56 -11.96
C ASN A 53 16.27 1.76 -11.25
N LYS A 54 16.03 0.46 -10.98
CA LYS A 54 17.01 -0.45 -10.35
C LYS A 54 17.58 0.11 -9.03
N LYS A 55 16.71 0.62 -8.16
CA LYS A 55 17.00 1.13 -6.82
C LYS A 55 16.46 0.16 -5.76
N PRO A 56 17.10 -1.02 -5.56
CA PRO A 56 16.57 -2.08 -4.70
C PRO A 56 16.35 -1.64 -3.25
N HIS A 57 17.25 -0.79 -2.73
CA HIS A 57 17.19 -0.28 -1.36
C HIS A 57 15.88 0.43 -0.99
N ILE A 58 15.12 0.97 -1.96
CA ILE A 58 13.79 1.57 -1.70
C ILE A 58 12.80 0.47 -1.32
N PHE A 59 12.82 -0.65 -2.06
CA PHE A 59 11.93 -1.78 -1.81
C PHE A 59 12.37 -2.58 -0.58
N ASP A 60 13.68 -2.77 -0.40
CA ASP A 60 14.24 -3.45 0.78
C ASP A 60 13.79 -2.74 2.06
N PHE A 61 13.91 -1.41 2.11
CA PHE A 61 13.44 -0.62 3.25
C PHE A 61 11.93 -0.79 3.49
N PHE A 62 11.11 -0.80 2.43
CA PHE A 62 9.66 -1.00 2.56
C PHE A 62 9.31 -2.36 3.19
N LEU A 63 10.05 -3.41 2.83
CA LEU A 63 9.90 -4.74 3.41
C LEU A 63 10.39 -4.78 4.87
N GLU A 64 11.57 -4.23 5.14
CA GLU A 64 12.18 -4.21 6.48
C GLU A 64 11.32 -3.48 7.51
N GLN A 65 10.65 -2.40 7.12
CA GLN A 65 9.76 -1.64 8.00
C GLN A 65 8.34 -2.22 8.09
N ASP A 66 8.08 -3.37 7.45
CA ASP A 66 6.77 -4.03 7.41
C ASP A 66 5.62 -3.07 7.00
N MET A 67 5.90 -2.15 6.08
CA MET A 67 4.94 -1.11 5.69
C MET A 67 3.69 -1.71 5.01
N MET A 68 3.82 -2.90 4.41
CA MET A 68 2.69 -3.65 3.85
C MET A 68 1.67 -4.06 4.93
N ASN A 69 2.13 -4.39 6.15
CA ASN A 69 1.23 -4.69 7.27
C ASN A 69 0.45 -3.45 7.70
N LEU A 70 1.06 -2.26 7.69
CA LEU A 70 0.34 -1.01 7.96
C LEU A 70 -0.74 -0.75 6.90
N PHE A 71 -0.42 -0.96 5.61
CA PHE A 71 -1.38 -0.81 4.52
C PHE A 71 -2.58 -1.72 4.72
N VAL A 72 -2.35 -3.02 4.91
CA VAL A 72 -3.42 -4.00 5.12
C VAL A 72 -4.19 -3.70 6.42
N GLY A 73 -3.50 -3.28 7.47
CA GLY A 73 -4.11 -2.89 8.75
C GLY A 73 -5.15 -1.78 8.60
N HIS A 74 -4.96 -0.84 7.66
CA HIS A 74 -5.98 0.16 7.36
C HIS A 74 -7.26 -0.44 6.79
N VAL A 75 -7.16 -1.45 5.92
CA VAL A 75 -8.33 -2.12 5.34
C VAL A 75 -9.09 -2.91 6.40
N LEU A 76 -8.35 -3.65 7.25
CA LEU A 76 -8.92 -4.51 8.28
C LEU A 76 -9.50 -3.74 9.48
N ASN A 77 -9.02 -2.53 9.75
CA ASN A 77 -9.53 -1.74 10.85
C ASN A 77 -10.92 -1.14 10.51
N LYS A 78 -11.92 -1.53 11.31
CA LYS A 78 -13.32 -1.07 11.20
C LYS A 78 -13.46 0.45 11.29
N THR A 79 -12.61 1.13 12.09
CA THR A 79 -12.71 2.58 12.27
C THR A 79 -12.03 3.38 11.16
N THR A 80 -11.29 2.72 10.26
CA THR A 80 -10.65 3.40 9.14
C THR A 80 -11.72 3.91 8.17
N PRO A 81 -11.69 5.19 7.77
CA PRO A 81 -12.59 5.73 6.77
C PRO A 81 -12.50 4.97 5.44
N LEU A 82 -13.64 4.70 4.81
CA LEU A 82 -13.75 3.97 3.54
C LEU A 82 -12.77 4.48 2.46
N GLN A 83 -12.64 5.80 2.33
CA GLN A 83 -11.70 6.43 1.39
C GLN A 83 -10.25 5.95 1.56
N VAL A 84 -9.79 5.73 2.79
CA VAL A 84 -8.43 5.23 3.06
C VAL A 84 -8.33 3.75 2.70
N LYS A 85 -9.35 2.95 3.04
CA LYS A 85 -9.39 1.52 2.67
C LYS A 85 -9.33 1.34 1.15
N ILE A 86 -10.17 2.08 0.41
CA ILE A 86 -10.17 2.08 -1.05
C ILE A 86 -8.80 2.51 -1.59
N GLN A 87 -8.20 3.56 -1.02
CA GLN A 87 -6.87 4.01 -1.44
C GLN A 87 -5.83 2.91 -1.28
N VAL A 88 -5.85 2.13 -0.20
CA VAL A 88 -4.93 1.00 -0.03
C VAL A 88 -5.12 -0.02 -1.14
N VAL A 89 -6.35 -0.48 -1.40
CA VAL A 89 -6.62 -1.49 -2.42
C VAL A 89 -6.22 -1.00 -3.82
N GLN A 90 -6.46 0.28 -4.12
CA GLN A 90 -6.00 0.92 -5.37
C GLN A 90 -4.48 0.96 -5.45
N SER A 91 -3.81 1.39 -4.38
CA SER A 91 -2.35 1.41 -4.29
C SER A 91 -1.73 0.03 -4.52
N LEU A 92 -2.31 -1.03 -3.94
CA LEU A 92 -1.85 -2.41 -4.16
C LEU A 92 -2.11 -2.88 -5.59
N SER A 93 -3.25 -2.52 -6.17
CA SER A 93 -3.57 -2.83 -7.58
C SER A 93 -2.55 -2.21 -8.52
N ILE A 94 -2.28 -0.92 -8.36
CA ILE A 94 -1.32 -0.18 -9.20
C ILE A 94 0.09 -0.75 -9.01
N LEU A 95 0.48 -1.03 -7.77
CA LEU A 95 1.78 -1.62 -7.46
C LEU A 95 1.96 -2.96 -8.21
N PHE A 96 0.98 -3.86 -8.14
CA PHE A 96 1.07 -5.16 -8.80
C PHE A 96 1.04 -5.08 -10.34
N GLN A 97 0.35 -4.10 -10.90
CA GLN A 97 0.34 -3.89 -12.35
C GLN A 97 1.67 -3.35 -12.89
N ASN A 98 2.43 -2.61 -12.07
CA ASN A 98 3.56 -1.82 -12.55
C ASN A 98 4.94 -2.31 -12.07
N LEU A 99 4.99 -3.18 -11.05
CA LEU A 99 6.24 -3.83 -10.66
C LEU A 99 6.69 -4.83 -11.74
N LYS A 100 7.97 -4.74 -12.12
CA LYS A 100 8.62 -5.56 -13.14
C LYS A 100 9.48 -6.66 -12.53
N ASP A 101 10.10 -6.43 -11.37
CA ASP A 101 10.88 -7.47 -10.70
C ASP A 101 9.96 -8.49 -10.01
N GLU A 102 9.98 -9.72 -10.51
CA GLU A 102 9.15 -10.80 -9.99
C GLU A 102 9.46 -11.14 -8.53
N ARG A 103 10.69 -10.86 -8.05
CA ARG A 103 11.08 -11.13 -6.66
C ARG A 103 10.34 -10.20 -5.70
N TYR A 104 10.11 -8.95 -6.08
CA TYR A 104 9.33 -7.99 -5.30
C TYR A 104 7.86 -8.36 -5.25
N LEU A 105 7.29 -8.76 -6.40
CA LEU A 105 5.94 -9.30 -6.47
C LEU A 105 5.80 -10.52 -5.56
N TYR A 106 6.71 -11.50 -5.69
CA TYR A 106 6.71 -12.71 -4.86
C TYR A 106 6.82 -12.38 -3.37
N SER A 107 7.67 -11.43 -2.99
CA SER A 107 7.87 -11.04 -1.58
C SER A 107 6.61 -10.44 -0.96
N ILE A 108 5.87 -9.60 -1.71
CA ILE A 108 4.60 -9.06 -1.21
C ILE A 108 3.55 -10.15 -1.11
N LEU A 109 3.45 -11.00 -2.12
CA LEU A 109 2.36 -11.97 -2.27
C LEU A 109 2.50 -13.19 -1.38
N SER A 110 3.73 -13.63 -1.11
CA SER A 110 4.02 -14.67 -0.13
C SER A 110 3.91 -14.16 1.31
N GLY A 111 3.87 -12.83 1.50
CA GLY A 111 3.75 -12.19 2.78
C GLY A 111 2.39 -12.41 3.45
N ARG A 112 2.41 -12.62 4.78
CA ARG A 112 1.21 -12.82 5.62
C ARG A 112 0.19 -11.68 5.49
N SER A 113 0.63 -10.47 5.15
CA SER A 113 -0.23 -9.31 4.99
C SER A 113 -1.23 -9.48 3.84
N ILE A 114 -0.82 -10.00 2.69
CA ILE A 114 -1.75 -10.22 1.57
C ILE A 114 -2.75 -11.33 1.89
N ASN A 115 -2.33 -12.41 2.57
CA ASN A 115 -3.25 -13.47 2.98
C ASN A 115 -4.36 -12.93 3.89
N ARG A 116 -4.02 -12.10 4.89
CA ARG A 116 -5.01 -11.45 5.75
C ARG A 116 -5.94 -10.51 4.98
N LEU A 117 -5.45 -9.86 3.93
CA LEU A 117 -6.28 -9.00 3.08
C LEU A 117 -7.28 -9.83 2.26
N ILE A 118 -6.88 -11.02 1.78
CA ILE A 118 -7.75 -11.95 1.06
C ILE A 118 -8.84 -12.52 1.98
N GLU A 119 -8.46 -12.82 3.23
CA GLU A 119 -9.37 -13.33 4.26
C GLU A 119 -10.16 -12.23 4.97
N ALA A 120 -10.08 -10.98 4.51
CA ALA A 120 -10.69 -9.84 5.17
C ALA A 120 -12.23 -10.00 5.24
N PRO A 121 -12.85 -9.84 6.43
CA PRO A 121 -14.29 -9.96 6.60
C PRO A 121 -14.98 -8.66 6.18
N PHE A 122 -15.06 -8.40 4.88
CA PHE A 122 -15.74 -7.24 4.33
C PHE A 122 -17.24 -7.26 4.67
N ASP A 123 -17.78 -6.10 5.05
CA ASP A 123 -19.21 -5.95 5.31
C ASP A 123 -19.95 -5.61 4.02
N TYR A 124 -20.66 -6.58 3.45
CA TYR A 124 -21.38 -6.42 2.18
C TYR A 124 -22.41 -5.28 2.17
N ALA A 125 -22.89 -4.82 3.32
CA ALA A 125 -23.85 -3.70 3.39
C ALA A 125 -23.15 -2.33 3.31
N SER A 126 -21.96 -2.18 3.88
CA SER A 126 -21.27 -0.89 4.02
C SER A 126 -20.02 -0.74 3.14
N ASP A 127 -19.45 -1.85 2.66
CA ASP A 127 -18.20 -1.90 1.91
C ASP A 127 -18.40 -2.16 0.40
N ILE A 128 -19.60 -1.95 -0.18
CA ILE A 128 -19.89 -2.25 -1.61
C ILE A 128 -18.82 -1.67 -2.56
N GLU A 129 -18.44 -0.41 -2.37
CA GLU A 129 -17.42 0.26 -3.19
C GLU A 129 -16.02 -0.35 -2.98
N LEU A 130 -15.68 -0.69 -1.74
CA LEU A 130 -14.43 -1.35 -1.40
C LEU A 130 -14.36 -2.75 -1.98
N LEU A 131 -15.46 -3.51 -1.95
CA LEU A 131 -15.60 -4.84 -2.55
C LEU A 131 -15.44 -4.77 -4.07
N ALA A 132 -16.06 -3.81 -4.75
CA ALA A 132 -15.88 -3.63 -6.19
C ALA A 132 -14.41 -3.33 -6.55
N THR A 133 -13.75 -2.49 -5.75
CA THR A 133 -12.32 -2.20 -5.87
C THR A 133 -11.47 -3.45 -5.61
N PHE A 134 -11.83 -4.25 -4.59
CA PHE A 134 -11.13 -5.47 -4.21
C PHE A 134 -11.28 -6.59 -5.24
N VAL A 135 -12.47 -6.79 -5.79
CA VAL A 135 -12.69 -7.72 -6.92
C VAL A 135 -11.84 -7.30 -8.13
N SER A 136 -11.77 -6.01 -8.42
CA SER A 136 -10.92 -5.50 -9.51
C SER A 136 -9.44 -5.79 -9.24
N PHE A 137 -8.99 -5.60 -8.00
CA PHE A 137 -7.65 -5.98 -7.54
C PHE A 137 -7.36 -7.48 -7.74
N LEU A 138 -8.30 -8.38 -7.41
CA LEU A 138 -8.12 -9.81 -7.61
C LEU A 138 -8.03 -10.18 -9.10
N LYS A 139 -8.83 -9.52 -9.96
CA LYS A 139 -8.81 -9.75 -11.42
C LYS A 139 -7.48 -9.43 -12.08
N VAL A 140 -6.78 -8.38 -11.61
CA VAL A 140 -5.43 -8.02 -12.06
C VAL A 140 -4.47 -9.22 -11.99
N ARG A 141 -4.71 -10.15 -11.04
CA ARG A 141 -3.90 -11.36 -10.88
C ARG A 141 -4.46 -12.61 -11.54
N SER A 142 -5.78 -12.68 -11.75
CA SER A 142 -6.41 -13.85 -12.38
C SER A 142 -6.11 -13.99 -13.88
N ILE A 143 -5.74 -12.91 -14.57
CA ILE A 143 -5.56 -12.90 -16.03
C ILE A 143 -4.07 -12.92 -16.46
N GLY A 144 -3.13 -12.95 -15.50
CA GLY A 144 -1.71 -12.68 -15.80
C GLY A 144 -0.71 -13.84 -15.82
N LYS A 145 -1.04 -15.06 -15.33
CA LYS A 145 -0.07 -16.19 -15.27
C LYS A 145 -0.70 -17.61 -15.32
N TYR A 146 -1.82 -17.80 -16.01
CA TYR A 146 -2.33 -19.14 -16.38
C TYR A 146 -3.10 -19.09 -17.71
N VAL A 147 -2.46 -18.60 -18.77
CA VAL A 147 -2.66 -19.04 -20.17
C VAL A 147 -1.30 -18.94 -20.86
#